data_AF-A0A9D4RY37-F1
#
_entry.id   AF-A0A9D4RY37-F1
#
_cell.length_a   1.000
_cell.length_b   1.000
_cell.length_c   1.000
_cell.angle_alpha   90.00
_cell.angle_beta   90.00
_cell.angle_gamma   90.00
#
_symmetry.space_group_name_H-M   'P 1'
#
loop_
_entity.id
_entity.type
_entity.pdbx_description
1 polymer ?
#
loop_
_entity_poly.entity_id
_entity_poly.type
_entity_poly.pdbx_seq_one_letter_code
_entity_poly.pdbx_strand_id
1 'polypeptide(L)' 'YINRLQILCKDVIRIGSLTDGGKEICVDKPYRPRAPCIVYSFGINFQFDFDEAVVNLFGCDVFANDPRGTYEDPWLETGV' A
#
# COMPACT_ATOMS: atom_id res chain seq x y z
N TYR A 1 0.15 23.38 14.50
CA TYR A 1 -1.30 23.59 14.69
C TYR A 1 -1.99 23.11 13.42
N ILE A 2 -2.52 21.87 13.40
CA ILE A 2 -3.24 21.36 12.23
C ILE A 2 -4.70 21.26 12.63
N ASN A 3 -5.51 22.24 12.22
CA ASN A 3 -6.95 22.08 12.20
C ASN A 3 -7.29 21.12 11.06
N ARG A 4 -7.25 19.81 11.31
CA ARG A 4 -7.56 18.79 10.30
C ARG A 4 -9.02 18.40 10.44
N LEU A 5 -9.78 18.55 9.35
CA LEU A 5 -11.06 17.87 9.21
C LEU A 5 -10.79 16.35 9.32
N GLN A 6 -11.26 15.73 10.39
CA GLN A 6 -11.25 14.29 10.57
C GLN A 6 -12.62 13.78 10.18
N ILE A 7 -12.66 12.80 9.27
CA ILE A 7 -13.89 12.09 8.95
C ILE A 7 -13.88 10.72 9.62
N LEU A 8 -15.04 10.30 10.13
CA LEU A 8 -15.22 8.95 10.61
C LEU A 8 -15.19 7.98 9.43
N CYS A 9 -14.20 7.10 9.39
CA CYS A 9 -14.20 5.97 8.48
C CYS A 9 -15.19 4.90 8.96
N LYS A 10 -16.13 4.50 8.12
CA LYS A 10 -17.11 3.46 8.45
C LYS A 10 -16.61 2.07 8.06
N ASP A 11 -15.91 1.99 6.94
CA ASP A 11 -15.41 0.76 6.36
C ASP A 11 -13.88 0.75 6.41
N VAL A 12 -13.31 0.14 7.45
CA VAL A 12 -11.87 -0.11 7.56
C VAL A 12 -11.60 -1.57 7.23
N ILE A 13 -10.64 -1.81 6.34
CA ILE A 13 -10.17 -3.16 6.03
C ILE A 13 -8.67 -3.29 6.27
N ARG A 14 -8.25 -4.48 6.67
CA ARG A 14 -6.84 -4.86 6.73
C ARG A 14 -6.39 -5.37 5.36
N ILE A 15 -5.33 -4.79 4.82
CA ILE A 15 -4.75 -5.15 3.53
C ILE A 15 -3.32 -5.64 3.76
N GLY A 16 -2.93 -6.76 3.16
CA GLY A 16 -1.65 -7.43 3.39
C GLY A 16 -1.64 -8.37 4.60
N SER A 17 -0.45 -8.60 5.17
CA SER A 17 -0.26 -9.53 6.29
C SER A 17 -1.01 -9.13 7.57
N LEU A 18 -1.28 -10.10 8.45
CA LEU A 18 -1.81 -9.82 9.79
C LEU A 18 -0.78 -9.12 10.69
N THR A 19 0.51 -9.22 10.37
CA THR A 19 1.64 -8.59 11.08
C THR A 19 2.10 -7.30 10.39
N ASP A 20 3.34 -6.85 10.57
CA ASP A 20 3.86 -5.56 10.09
C ASP A 20 3.62 -5.30 8.59
N GLY A 21 3.64 -6.34 7.76
CA GLY A 21 3.41 -6.30 6.32
C GLY A 21 2.00 -5.86 5.89
N GLY A 22 1.03 -5.72 6.80
CA GLY A 22 -0.30 -5.20 6.44
C GLY A 22 -0.61 -3.81 6.99
N LYS A 23 -1.59 -3.13 6.40
CA LYS A 23 -2.10 -1.81 6.85
C LYS A 23 -3.64 -1.79 6.95
N GLU A 24 -4.15 -1.02 7.90
CA GLU A 24 -5.59 -0.74 8.02
C GLU A 24 -5.94 0.47 7.15
N ILE A 25 -6.80 0.28 6.16
CA ILE A 25 -7.14 1.29 5.17
C ILE A 25 -8.63 1.58 5.22
N CYS A 26 -8.96 2.87 5.22
CA CYS A 26 -10.32 3.33 5.04
C CYS A 26 -10.76 3.15 3.58
N VAL A 27 -11.84 2.41 3.35
CA VAL A 27 -12.39 2.12 2.01
C VAL A 27 -13.82 2.63 1.83
N ASP A 28 -14.23 3.59 2.66
CA ASP A 28 -15.42 4.40 2.42
C ASP A 28 -15.46 4.86 0.96
N LYS A 29 -16.65 4.81 0.35
CA LYS A 29 -16.86 5.06 -1.08
C LYS A 29 -16.16 6.30 -1.67
N PRO A 30 -16.05 7.46 -0.98
CA PRO A 30 -15.31 8.62 -1.51
C PRO A 30 -13.78 8.53 -1.40
N TYR A 31 -13.23 7.65 -0.55
CA TYR A 31 -11.78 7.58 -0.27
C TYR A 31 -11.13 6.29 -0.78
N ARG A 32 -11.93 5.30 -1.16
CA ARG A 32 -11.44 4.04 -1.73
C ARG A 32 -10.69 4.28 -3.06
N PRO A 33 -9.47 3.75 -3.23
CA PRO A 33 -8.76 3.76 -4.51
C PRO A 33 -9.58 3.09 -5.63
N ARG A 34 -9.50 3.63 -6.84
CA ARG A 34 -10.13 3.08 -8.06
C ARG A 34 -9.25 3.34 -9.26
N ALA A 35 -9.17 2.35 -10.17
CA ALA A 35 -8.45 2.51 -11.41
C ALA A 35 -9.02 3.66 -12.27
N PRO A 36 -8.15 4.46 -12.93
CA PRO A 36 -6.69 4.42 -12.83
C PRO A 36 -6.20 5.04 -11.51
N CYS A 37 -5.30 4.35 -10.80
CA CYS A 37 -4.74 4.81 -9.52
C CYS A 37 -3.27 4.47 -9.39
N ILE A 38 -2.53 5.33 -8.67
CA ILE A 38 -1.11 5.15 -8.37
C ILE A 38 -0.95 5.15 -6.85
N VAL A 39 -0.17 4.19 -6.31
CA VAL A 39 0.21 4.14 -4.90
C VAL A 39 1.73 4.16 -4.78
N TYR A 40 2.24 5.07 -3.96
CA TYR A 40 3.65 5.11 -3.58
C TYR A 40 3.80 4.55 -2.17
N SER A 41 4.62 3.53 -2.05
CA SER A 41 4.85 2.82 -0.79
C SER A 41 6.31 2.97 -0.39
N PHE A 42 6.57 3.57 0.76
CA PHE A 42 7.92 3.89 1.21
C PHE A 42 8.25 3.17 2.52
N GLY A 43 9.48 2.68 2.63
CA GLY A 43 9.98 2.06 3.86
C GLY A 43 9.39 0.69 4.13
N ILE A 44 9.19 -0.11 3.07
CA ILE A 44 8.53 -1.42 3.10
C ILE A 44 9.29 -2.49 3.91
N ASN A 45 10.59 -2.30 4.20
CA ASN A 45 11.39 -3.25 4.96
C ASN A 45 11.33 -4.68 4.37
N PHE A 46 11.46 -4.77 3.04
CA PHE A 46 11.32 -6.00 2.24
C PHE A 46 9.99 -6.77 2.41
N GLN A 47 8.93 -6.14 2.92
CA GLN A 47 7.59 -6.74 3.02
C GLN A 47 6.66 -6.15 1.97
N PHE A 48 6.25 -6.96 1.00
CA PHE A 48 5.42 -6.54 -0.13
C PHE A 48 3.93 -6.94 0.02
N ASP A 49 3.54 -7.58 1.12
CA ASP A 49 2.19 -8.12 1.29
C ASP A 49 1.09 -7.06 1.10
N PHE A 50 1.33 -5.85 1.61
CA PHE A 50 0.40 -4.73 1.43
C PHE A 50 0.36 -4.27 -0.03
N ASP A 51 1.52 -4.10 -0.65
CA ASP A 51 1.67 -3.57 -2.00
C ASP A 51 1.01 -4.49 -3.04
N GLU A 52 1.30 -5.79 -2.96
CA GLU A 52 0.67 -6.81 -3.81
C GLU A 52 -0.85 -6.87 -3.60
N ALA A 53 -1.30 -6.79 -2.34
CA ALA A 53 -2.73 -6.79 -2.05
C ALA A 53 -3.44 -5.54 -2.58
N VAL A 54 -2.78 -4.37 -2.62
CA VAL A 54 -3.32 -3.15 -3.26
C VAL A 54 -3.48 -3.34 -4.76
N VAL A 55 -2.48 -3.91 -5.44
CA VAL A 55 -2.58 -4.26 -6.88
C VAL A 55 -3.79 -5.16 -7.10
N ASN A 56 -3.91 -6.24 -6.32
CA ASN A 56 -4.96 -7.25 -6.48
C ASN A 56 -6.37 -6.74 -6.15
N LEU A 57 -6.52 -5.91 -5.11
CA LEU A 57 -7.83 -5.44 -4.65
C LEU A 57 -8.36 -4.23 -5.40
N PHE A 58 -7.47 -3.35 -5.88
CA PHE A 58 -7.85 -2.06 -6.46
C PHE A 58 -7.40 -1.86 -7.90
N GLY A 59 -6.50 -2.69 -8.42
CA GLY A 59 -5.94 -2.55 -9.76
C GLY A 59 -5.13 -1.27 -9.93
N CYS A 60 -4.43 -0.84 -8.87
CA CYS A 60 -3.54 0.32 -8.92
C CYS A 60 -2.13 -0.07 -9.39
N ASP A 61 -1.45 0.88 -10.03
CA ASP A 61 -0.01 0.81 -10.21
C ASP A 61 0.68 1.15 -8.89
N VAL A 62 1.50 0.25 -8.36
CA VAL A 62 2.15 0.41 -7.05
C VAL A 62 3.66 0.51 -7.22
N PHE A 63 4.26 1.57 -6.68
CA PHE A 63 5.70 1.81 -6.66
C PHE A 63 6.21 1.70 -5.23
N ALA A 64 6.88 0.60 -4.92
CA ALA A 64 7.42 0.32 -3.60
C ALA A 64 8.93 0.63 -3.54
N ASN A 65 9.36 1.39 -2.53
CA ASN A 65 10.74 1.82 -2.37
C ASN A 65 11.21 1.68 -0.92
N ASP A 66 12.37 1.06 -0.71
CA ASP A 66 13.01 0.96 0.61
C ASP A 66 14.34 1.73 0.66
N PRO A 67 14.40 2.89 1.34
CA PRO A 67 15.64 3.66 1.47
C PRO A 67 16.72 3.00 2.32
N ARG A 68 16.43 1.89 3.03
CA ARG A 68 17.36 1.23 3.96
C ARG A 68 18.11 0.04 3.36
N GLY A 69 17.76 -0.40 2.15
CA GLY A 69 18.33 -1.60 1.54
C GLY A 69 19.67 -1.36 0.85
N THR A 70 20.71 -2.08 1.26
CA THR A 70 21.77 -2.50 0.34
C THR A 70 21.11 -3.48 -0.63
N TYR A 71 21.05 -3.11 -1.91
CA TYR A 71 20.23 -3.78 -2.92
C TYR A 71 20.73 -5.21 -3.21
N GLU A 72 19.90 -6.22 -2.89
CA GLU A 72 19.59 -7.30 -3.83
C GLU A 72 18.09 -7.14 -4.14
N ASP A 73 17.78 -6.90 -5.41
CA ASP A 73 16.40 -6.71 -5.91
C ASP A 73 15.81 -8.08 -6.27
N PRO A 74 14.81 -8.59 -5.53
CA PRO A 74 14.17 -9.87 -5.87
C PRO A 74 13.33 -9.81 -7.16
N TRP A 75 12.99 -8.61 -7.64
CA TRP A 75 12.16 -8.42 -8.84
C TRP A 75 12.99 -8.40 -10.14
N LEU A 76 14.31 -8.22 -10.07
CA LEU A 76 15.19 -8.39 -11.23
C LEU A 76 15.27 -9.85 -11.73
N GLU A 77 14.94 -10.83 -10.90
CA GLU A 77 14.95 -12.25 -11.31
C GLU A 77 13.69 -12.69 -12.06
N THR A 78 12.60 -11.92 -12.02
CA THR A 78 11.32 -12.31 -12.65
C THR A 78 11.05 -11.66 -14.01
N GLY A 79 11.96 -10.82 -14.52
CA GLY A 79 12.03 -10.48 -15.95
C GLY A 79 10.73 -9.95 -16.57
N VAL A 80 10.04 -9.05 -15.87
CA VAL A 80 9.00 -8.19 -16.47
C VAL A 80 9.58 -6.82 -16.78
#